data_AF-K1S671-F1
#
_entry.id   AF-K1S671-F1
#
_cell.length_a   1.000
_cell.length_b   1.000
_cell.length_c   1.000
_cell.angle_alpha   90.00
_cell.angle_beta   90.00
_cell.angle_gamma   90.00
#
_symmetry.space_group_name_H-M   'P 1'
#
loop_
_entity.id
_entity.type
_entity.pdbx_description
1 polymer ?
#
loop_
_entity_poly.entity_id
_entity_poly.type
_entity_poly.pdbx_seq_one_letter_code
_entity_poly.pdbx_strand_id
1 'polypeptide(L)'
;KNEPGVTTHAKITAKLDKVNRTDQFFALVLLNNGTVANAKVTLPTDGEKFSKWNTEKVTNKFATPENGFYMANAPLFENNNVTTLVPIVSDKIYPTEEEAAKNPATDIYVERGLAKVTLGTGTTTEKTVTSDTYQGDKVTISKWALDVTNKKAYPIHNVDGLNEDYTEIWNNNATTSSSINGANTQRFVDNNTATLAKRVYWGIDPNYNDNSLCTLGEAGKTAREKEFNYVTANTDVKAEPTTSLYCLENTFNLDNMMQGQTTRVIFKATYKPASLHEGEKTFYKIGKNTAIWREADLKQEIEAAVASVVSGAAGKTTVTLNAEGNDITAAGTHYIEAANISVTGATITPENITAINTQLGLNRDKKVGISTYADGESYYVARIKHFGDALTKWDSSMSYGTDNLSFLGRYGVLRNNWYELTVNSVSGPGYPSVPEVKP
;
A
#
# COMPACT_ATOMS: atom_id res chain seq x y z
N LYS A 1 7.56 -8.85 -33.23
CA LYS A 1 6.20 -8.83 -33.86
C LYS A 1 5.37 -7.75 -33.18
N ASN A 2 4.24 -7.30 -33.74
CA ASN A 2 3.34 -6.43 -32.98
C ASN A 2 2.63 -7.30 -31.92
N GLU A 3 2.97 -7.11 -30.65
CA GLU A 3 2.42 -7.87 -29.51
C GLU A 3 1.62 -6.89 -28.63
N PRO A 4 0.33 -7.16 -28.33
CA PRO A 4 -0.45 -6.30 -27.46
C PRO A 4 0.24 -6.09 -26.11
N GLY A 5 0.34 -4.83 -25.67
CA GLY A 5 1.01 -4.46 -24.42
C GLY A 5 2.52 -4.23 -24.54
N VAL A 6 3.15 -4.59 -25.67
CA VAL A 6 4.55 -4.26 -25.95
C VAL A 6 4.64 -2.96 -26.77
N THR A 7 5.24 -1.93 -26.18
CA THR A 7 5.32 -0.59 -26.78
C THR A 7 6.69 -0.25 -27.35
N THR A 8 7.71 -1.05 -27.05
CA THR A 8 9.09 -0.80 -27.46
C THR A 8 9.79 -2.11 -27.74
N HIS A 9 10.66 -2.10 -28.75
CA HIS A 9 11.44 -3.24 -29.15
C HIS A 9 12.91 -2.83 -29.26
N ALA A 10 13.80 -3.73 -28.87
CA ALA A 10 15.23 -3.59 -29.06
C ALA A 10 15.77 -4.89 -29.65
N LYS A 11 16.81 -4.78 -30.46
CA LYS A 11 17.52 -5.93 -31.02
C LYS A 11 18.92 -5.97 -30.42
N ILE A 12 19.30 -7.12 -29.88
CA ILE A 12 20.59 -7.34 -29.24
C ILE A 12 21.25 -8.53 -29.93
N THR A 13 22.51 -8.36 -30.33
CA THR A 13 23.39 -9.46 -30.73
C THR A 13 24.37 -9.68 -29.57
N ALA A 14 24.47 -10.92 -29.09
CA ALA A 14 25.34 -11.26 -27.97
C ALA A 14 26.39 -12.28 -28.42
N LYS A 15 27.64 -12.05 -28.02
CA LYS A 15 28.73 -13.03 -28.18
C LYS A 15 28.68 -14.03 -27.03
N LEU A 16 28.76 -15.31 -27.34
CA LEU A 16 28.92 -16.37 -26.35
C LEU A 16 30.41 -16.72 -26.22
N ASP A 17 30.95 -16.68 -25.00
CA ASP A 17 32.36 -16.99 -24.74
C ASP A 17 32.65 -18.50 -24.73
N LYS A 18 31.63 -19.32 -24.44
CA LYS A 18 31.68 -20.79 -24.51
C LYS A 18 30.46 -21.24 -25.30
N VAL A 19 30.68 -21.97 -26.39
CA VAL A 19 29.61 -22.58 -27.19
C VAL A 19 29.82 -24.09 -27.21
N ASN A 20 28.85 -24.82 -26.67
CA ASN A 20 28.76 -26.26 -26.78
C ASN A 20 27.40 -26.62 -27.40
N ARG A 21 27.40 -27.22 -28.58
CA ARG A 21 26.16 -27.53 -29.32
C ARG A 21 25.30 -28.63 -28.69
N THR A 22 25.79 -29.32 -27.66
CA THR A 22 25.00 -30.30 -26.90
C THR A 22 24.25 -29.68 -25.72
N ASP A 23 24.64 -28.48 -25.28
CA ASP A 23 24.10 -27.88 -24.07
C ASP A 23 22.87 -27.02 -24.39
N GLN A 24 21.93 -26.95 -23.44
CA GLN A 24 20.79 -26.04 -23.53
C GLN A 24 21.20 -24.67 -22.99
N PHE A 25 21.12 -23.66 -23.84
CA PHE A 25 21.36 -22.27 -23.45
C PHE A 25 20.05 -21.58 -23.14
N PHE A 26 20.07 -20.73 -22.12
CA PHE A 26 18.96 -19.87 -21.77
C PHE A 26 19.45 -18.44 -21.58
N ALA A 27 18.60 -17.47 -21.93
CA ALA A 27 18.92 -16.06 -21.82
C ALA A 27 18.26 -15.40 -20.60
N LEU A 28 19.09 -14.71 -19.83
CA LEU A 28 18.72 -13.76 -18.79
C LEU A 28 19.09 -12.36 -19.26
N VAL A 29 18.13 -11.43 -19.24
CA VAL A 29 18.24 -10.06 -19.67
C VAL A 29 17.91 -9.15 -18.50
N LEU A 30 18.84 -8.27 -18.14
CA LEU A 30 18.64 -7.21 -17.15
C LEU A 30 18.88 -5.85 -17.83
N LEU A 31 17.81 -5.07 -18.01
CA LEU A 31 17.88 -3.73 -18.59
C LEU A 31 17.98 -2.67 -17.49
N ASN A 32 18.73 -1.60 -17.76
CA ASN A 32 18.96 -0.50 -16.82
C ASN A 32 19.50 -0.97 -15.46
N ASN A 33 20.29 -2.06 -15.47
CA ASN A 33 20.92 -2.59 -14.26
C ASN A 33 22.09 -1.72 -13.77
N GLY A 34 22.56 -0.78 -14.58
CA GLY A 34 23.76 0.02 -14.30
C GLY A 34 25.05 -0.71 -14.67
N THR A 35 26.17 -0.15 -14.24
CA THR A 35 27.51 -0.75 -14.36
C THR A 35 27.81 -1.62 -13.14
N VAL A 36 28.91 -2.36 -13.15
CA VAL A 36 29.33 -3.20 -12.01
C VAL A 36 29.39 -2.40 -10.69
N ALA A 37 29.87 -1.15 -10.73
CA ALA A 37 30.03 -0.33 -9.53
C ALA A 37 28.69 0.16 -8.93
N ASN A 38 27.67 0.33 -9.76
CA ASN A 38 26.35 0.85 -9.36
C ASN A 38 25.21 -0.11 -9.75
N ALA A 39 25.51 -1.41 -9.79
CA ALA A 39 24.56 -2.42 -10.22
C ALA A 39 23.34 -2.46 -9.28
N LYS A 40 22.14 -2.41 -9.86
CA LYS A 40 20.87 -2.57 -9.11
C LYS A 40 20.72 -4.01 -8.61
N VAL A 41 21.15 -4.96 -9.44
CA VAL A 41 21.21 -6.39 -9.18
C VAL A 41 22.60 -6.91 -9.54
N THR A 42 23.19 -7.70 -8.65
CA THR A 42 24.45 -8.41 -8.91
C THR A 42 24.21 -9.56 -9.89
N LEU A 43 25.00 -9.64 -10.96
CA LEU A 43 24.90 -10.72 -11.95
C LEU A 43 25.22 -12.10 -11.34
N PRO A 44 24.64 -13.19 -11.88
CA PRO A 44 24.96 -14.54 -11.43
C PRO A 44 26.41 -14.92 -11.76
N THR A 45 26.99 -15.80 -10.94
CA THR A 45 28.35 -16.35 -11.17
C THR A 45 28.31 -17.69 -11.91
N ASP A 46 29.43 -18.10 -12.52
CA ASP A 46 29.53 -19.40 -13.21
C ASP A 46 29.16 -20.56 -12.27
N GLY A 47 28.31 -21.47 -12.73
CA GLY A 47 27.77 -22.59 -11.95
C GLY A 47 26.65 -22.24 -10.94
N GLU A 48 26.27 -20.97 -10.79
CA GLU A 48 25.16 -20.57 -9.91
C GLU A 48 23.81 -20.92 -10.56
N LYS A 49 22.95 -21.63 -9.84
CA LYS A 49 21.60 -21.92 -10.31
C LYS A 49 20.75 -20.65 -10.31
N PHE A 50 19.98 -20.44 -11.37
CA PHE A 50 19.07 -19.29 -11.48
C PHE A 50 18.11 -19.16 -10.29
N SER A 51 17.46 -20.25 -9.86
CA SER A 51 16.52 -20.23 -8.73
C SER A 51 17.19 -19.78 -7.42
N LYS A 52 18.42 -20.23 -7.18
CA LYS A 52 19.23 -19.81 -6.04
C LYS A 52 19.63 -18.33 -6.16
N TRP A 53 20.13 -17.92 -7.32
CA TRP A 53 20.51 -16.53 -7.58
C TRP A 53 19.32 -15.57 -7.37
N ASN A 54 18.15 -15.89 -7.94
CA ASN A 54 16.98 -15.02 -7.84
C ASN A 54 16.52 -14.87 -6.38
N THR A 55 16.57 -15.96 -5.60
CA THR A 55 16.14 -15.95 -4.20
C THR A 55 17.18 -15.34 -3.24
N GLU A 56 18.48 -15.40 -3.54
CA GLU A 56 19.54 -14.87 -2.68
C GLU A 56 19.92 -13.42 -2.98
N LYS A 57 19.74 -12.93 -4.22
CA LYS A 57 20.13 -11.55 -4.62
C LYS A 57 19.00 -10.52 -4.42
N VAL A 58 18.19 -10.70 -3.38
CA VAL A 58 17.15 -9.74 -2.99
C VAL A 58 17.76 -8.34 -2.83
N THR A 59 17.08 -7.32 -3.34
CA THR A 59 17.62 -5.96 -3.37
C THR A 59 16.52 -4.90 -3.22
N ASN A 60 16.92 -3.70 -2.84
CA ASN A 60 16.10 -2.50 -2.82
C ASN A 60 16.55 -1.45 -3.83
N LYS A 61 17.66 -1.70 -4.54
CA LYS A 61 18.37 -0.69 -5.34
C LYS A 61 17.61 -0.23 -6.57
N PHE A 62 16.58 -0.95 -7.00
CA PHE A 62 15.70 -0.53 -8.08
C PHE A 62 14.35 0.04 -7.59
N ALA A 63 14.23 0.35 -6.29
CA ALA A 63 13.07 1.06 -5.74
C ALA A 63 12.88 2.46 -6.36
N THR A 64 13.97 3.10 -6.79
CA THR A 64 13.94 4.37 -7.52
C THR A 64 14.26 4.17 -9.01
N PRO A 65 13.60 4.92 -9.91
CA PRO A 65 13.88 4.86 -11.34
C PRO A 65 15.12 5.66 -11.76
N GLU A 66 16.03 5.96 -10.82
CA GLU A 66 17.30 6.61 -11.12
C GLU A 66 18.09 5.76 -12.12
N ASN A 67 18.65 6.39 -13.16
CA ASN A 67 19.31 5.71 -14.27
C ASN A 67 18.40 4.73 -15.04
N GLY A 68 17.09 5.01 -15.08
CA GLY A 68 16.10 4.26 -15.84
C GLY A 68 15.39 3.19 -15.01
N PHE A 69 14.18 2.80 -15.45
CA PHE A 69 13.43 1.72 -14.83
C PHE A 69 14.17 0.40 -15.06
N TYR A 70 14.55 -0.28 -13.98
CA TYR A 70 15.06 -1.64 -14.07
C TYR A 70 13.99 -2.52 -14.70
N MET A 71 14.39 -3.34 -15.68
CA MET A 71 13.52 -4.34 -16.29
C MET A 71 14.29 -5.65 -16.41
N ALA A 72 13.59 -6.76 -16.34
CA ALA A 72 14.20 -8.06 -16.54
C ALA A 72 13.20 -9.06 -17.13
N ASN A 73 13.64 -10.28 -17.44
CA ASN A 73 12.78 -11.34 -17.99
C ASN A 73 11.40 -11.37 -17.32
N ALA A 74 10.35 -11.32 -18.12
CA ALA A 74 8.99 -11.52 -17.65
C ALA A 74 8.68 -13.03 -17.59
N PRO A 75 8.18 -13.56 -16.46
CA PRO A 75 7.61 -14.89 -16.43
C PRO A 75 6.38 -14.96 -17.34
N LEU A 76 6.36 -15.95 -18.24
CA LEU A 76 5.26 -16.17 -19.18
C LEU A 76 4.63 -17.54 -18.95
N PHE A 77 3.31 -17.56 -19.07
CA PHE A 77 2.51 -18.77 -18.94
C PHE A 77 2.36 -19.47 -20.30
N GLU A 78 2.80 -20.72 -20.40
CA GLU A 78 2.68 -21.54 -21.61
C GLU A 78 2.52 -23.02 -21.24
N ASN A 79 1.59 -23.72 -21.88
CA ASN A 79 1.36 -25.16 -21.69
C ASN A 79 1.18 -25.57 -20.22
N ASN A 80 0.36 -24.82 -19.47
CA ASN A 80 0.10 -25.06 -18.04
C ASN A 80 1.36 -24.97 -17.15
N ASN A 81 2.37 -24.23 -17.60
CA ASN A 81 3.59 -23.99 -16.86
C ASN A 81 4.02 -22.52 -17.01
N VAL A 82 4.84 -22.04 -16.08
CA VAL A 82 5.47 -20.72 -16.18
C VAL A 82 6.93 -20.89 -16.52
N THR A 83 7.41 -20.12 -17.48
CA THR A 83 8.83 -20.06 -17.85
C THR A 83 9.33 -18.63 -17.76
N THR A 84 10.53 -18.45 -17.20
CA THR A 84 11.14 -17.13 -16.99
C THR A 84 12.40 -16.96 -17.86
N LEU A 85 13.24 -17.98 -17.89
CA LEU A 85 14.40 -18.00 -18.76
C LEU A 85 14.00 -18.47 -20.16
N VAL A 86 14.46 -17.76 -21.19
CA VAL A 86 14.09 -18.05 -22.58
C VAL A 86 15.16 -18.94 -23.21
N PRO A 87 14.81 -20.12 -23.76
CA PRO A 87 15.78 -20.98 -24.42
C PRO A 87 16.33 -20.33 -25.69
N ILE A 88 17.64 -20.48 -25.90
CA ILE A 88 18.32 -20.11 -27.14
C ILE A 88 18.50 -21.36 -27.98
N VAL A 89 17.83 -21.38 -29.13
CA VAL A 89 17.91 -22.52 -30.06
C VAL A 89 19.32 -22.60 -30.65
N SER A 90 19.97 -23.77 -30.53
CA SER A 90 21.38 -23.95 -30.85
C SER A 90 21.71 -23.80 -32.34
N ASP A 91 20.74 -24.06 -33.22
CA ASP A 91 20.85 -23.87 -34.67
C ASP A 91 20.79 -22.38 -35.09
N LYS A 92 20.41 -21.49 -34.17
CA LYS A 92 20.41 -20.03 -34.35
C LYS A 92 21.60 -19.35 -33.68
N ILE A 93 22.64 -20.12 -33.33
CA ILE A 93 23.93 -19.60 -32.89
C ILE A 93 24.88 -19.61 -34.10
N TYR A 94 25.33 -18.42 -34.49
CA TYR A 94 26.13 -18.23 -35.69
C TYR A 94 27.59 -17.90 -35.38
N PRO A 95 28.55 -18.30 -36.23
CA PRO A 95 29.97 -17.99 -36.04
C PRO A 95 30.30 -16.50 -36.14
N THR A 96 29.43 -15.70 -36.78
CA THR A 96 29.66 -14.27 -37.03
C THR A 96 28.55 -13.40 -36.44
N GLU A 97 28.94 -12.21 -35.98
CA GLU A 97 27.99 -11.20 -35.47
C GLU A 97 27.01 -10.76 -36.56
N GLU A 98 27.47 -10.58 -37.80
CA GLU A 98 26.64 -10.14 -38.91
C GLU A 98 25.51 -11.14 -39.22
N GLU A 99 25.83 -12.44 -39.21
CA GLU A 99 24.84 -13.49 -39.48
C GLU A 99 23.84 -13.62 -38.33
N ALA A 100 24.30 -13.56 -37.07
CA ALA A 100 23.43 -13.53 -35.90
C ALA A 100 22.53 -12.29 -35.89
N ALA A 101 23.06 -11.12 -36.28
CA ALA A 101 22.30 -9.90 -36.40
C ALA A 101 21.24 -9.98 -37.50
N LYS A 102 21.41 -10.79 -38.56
CA LYS A 102 20.37 -10.97 -39.59
C LYS A 102 19.32 -12.01 -39.21
N ASN A 103 19.67 -12.98 -38.37
CA ASN A 103 18.83 -14.13 -38.03
C ASN A 103 18.57 -14.23 -36.50
N PRO A 104 17.55 -13.54 -35.97
CA PRO A 104 17.27 -13.53 -34.53
C PRO A 104 16.99 -14.92 -33.96
N ALA A 105 17.63 -15.23 -32.83
CA ALA A 105 17.46 -16.52 -32.14
C ALA A 105 16.07 -16.66 -31.52
N THR A 106 15.65 -15.67 -30.72
CA THR A 106 14.40 -15.67 -29.96
C THR A 106 13.95 -14.24 -29.64
N ASP A 107 12.70 -14.10 -29.20
CA ASP A 107 12.16 -12.88 -28.62
C ASP A 107 12.18 -13.04 -27.08
N ILE A 108 12.66 -12.03 -26.35
CA ILE A 108 12.68 -12.03 -24.88
C ILE A 108 11.81 -10.89 -24.38
N TYR A 109 10.75 -11.24 -23.67
CA TYR A 109 9.87 -10.27 -23.03
C TYR A 109 10.45 -9.87 -21.69
N VAL A 110 10.41 -8.58 -21.39
CA VAL A 110 10.88 -8.01 -20.13
C VAL A 110 9.79 -7.20 -19.46
N GLU A 111 9.82 -7.16 -18.15
CA GLU A 111 8.90 -6.36 -17.34
C GLU A 111 9.65 -5.48 -16.33
N ARG A 112 9.05 -4.34 -15.98
CA ARG A 112 9.61 -3.41 -15.00
C ARG A 112 9.65 -4.04 -13.60
N GLY A 113 10.69 -3.73 -12.84
CA GLY A 113 10.83 -4.15 -11.43
C GLY A 113 9.93 -3.39 -10.43
N LEU A 114 9.11 -2.45 -10.90
CA LEU A 114 8.27 -1.59 -10.05
C LEU A 114 6.81 -1.65 -10.48
N ALA A 115 5.92 -1.48 -9.51
CA ALA A 115 4.53 -1.11 -9.74
C ALA A 115 4.42 0.41 -9.89
N LYS A 116 3.45 0.87 -10.69
CA LYS A 116 3.09 2.29 -10.83
C LYS A 116 1.73 2.52 -10.19
N VAL A 117 1.59 3.59 -9.41
CA VAL A 117 0.33 4.04 -8.83
C VAL A 117 0.05 5.48 -9.25
N THR A 118 -1.18 5.75 -9.69
CA THR A 118 -1.65 7.10 -10.03
C THR A 118 -3.02 7.37 -9.44
N LEU A 119 -3.38 8.64 -9.36
CA LEU A 119 -4.74 9.04 -9.06
C LEU A 119 -5.51 9.28 -10.36
N GLY A 120 -6.71 8.73 -10.43
CA GLY A 120 -7.63 8.89 -11.55
C GLY A 120 -8.37 10.24 -11.51
N THR A 121 -9.00 10.56 -12.63
CA THR A 121 -9.74 11.82 -12.82
C THR A 121 -10.85 11.98 -11.78
N GLY A 122 -11.03 13.21 -11.29
CA GLY A 122 -12.07 13.54 -10.31
C GLY A 122 -11.66 13.31 -8.86
N THR A 123 -10.54 12.66 -8.57
CA THR A 123 -10.08 12.42 -7.19
C THR A 123 -9.91 13.71 -6.38
N THR A 124 -9.39 14.78 -7.00
CA THR A 124 -9.13 16.08 -6.35
C THR A 124 -10.32 17.04 -6.38
N THR A 125 -11.39 16.72 -7.12
CA THR A 125 -12.60 17.55 -7.15
C THR A 125 -13.25 17.56 -5.77
N GLU A 126 -13.63 18.75 -5.28
CA GLU A 126 -14.38 18.93 -4.04
C GLU A 126 -15.59 17.99 -4.04
N LYS A 127 -15.77 17.25 -2.94
CA LYS A 127 -16.86 16.30 -2.77
C LYS A 127 -17.74 16.75 -1.63
N THR A 128 -19.04 16.70 -1.84
CA THR A 128 -20.00 16.71 -0.74
C THR A 128 -19.98 15.35 -0.05
N VAL A 129 -19.97 15.35 1.27
CA VAL A 129 -20.00 14.14 2.09
C VAL A 129 -21.34 13.44 1.93
N THR A 130 -21.31 12.12 1.78
CA THR A 130 -22.49 11.33 1.39
C THR A 130 -23.26 10.74 2.56
N SER A 131 -22.79 10.88 3.80
CA SER A 131 -23.50 10.33 4.96
C SER A 131 -24.55 11.29 5.50
N ASP A 132 -25.63 10.72 6.05
CA ASP A 132 -26.71 11.51 6.66
C ASP A 132 -26.23 12.30 7.90
N THR A 133 -25.18 11.82 8.56
CA THR A 133 -24.62 12.44 9.77
C THR A 133 -23.90 13.76 9.48
N TYR A 134 -23.24 13.87 8.33
CA TYR A 134 -22.36 14.98 7.98
C TYR A 134 -22.85 15.69 6.72
N GLN A 135 -24.17 15.83 6.58
CA GLN A 135 -24.79 16.41 5.40
C GLN A 135 -24.31 17.84 5.15
N GLY A 136 -23.92 18.12 3.91
CA GLY A 136 -23.42 19.42 3.48
C GLY A 136 -21.94 19.65 3.74
N ASP A 137 -21.28 18.78 4.52
CA ASP A 137 -19.83 18.84 4.71
C ASP A 137 -19.12 18.60 3.36
N LYS A 138 -17.92 19.19 3.24
CA LYS A 138 -17.13 19.17 2.02
C LYS A 138 -15.74 18.63 2.27
N VAL A 139 -15.16 17.97 1.27
CA VAL A 139 -13.79 17.46 1.33
C VAL A 139 -13.06 17.64 0.00
N THR A 140 -11.80 18.06 0.07
CA THR A 140 -10.93 18.23 -1.10
C THR A 140 -9.58 17.56 -0.85
N ILE A 141 -9.23 16.57 -1.66
CA ILE A 141 -7.93 15.88 -1.59
C ILE A 141 -6.86 16.75 -2.25
N SER A 142 -5.76 16.99 -1.54
CA SER A 142 -4.70 17.91 -1.98
C SER A 142 -3.34 17.25 -2.12
N LYS A 143 -3.03 16.22 -1.33
CA LYS A 143 -1.77 15.45 -1.41
C LYS A 143 -2.03 13.98 -1.14
N TRP A 144 -1.03 13.16 -1.44
CA TRP A 144 -1.09 11.74 -1.10
C TRP A 144 0.32 11.14 -0.91
N ALA A 145 0.35 9.90 -0.44
CA ALA A 145 1.56 9.08 -0.34
C ALA A 145 1.22 7.59 -0.46
N LEU A 146 2.20 6.79 -0.89
CA LEU A 146 2.18 5.34 -0.68
C LEU A 146 2.70 5.05 0.73
N ASP A 147 2.04 4.12 1.40
CA ASP A 147 2.36 3.66 2.75
C ASP A 147 2.43 2.13 2.76
N VAL A 148 3.17 1.56 3.71
CA VAL A 148 3.43 0.11 3.80
C VAL A 148 4.05 -0.42 2.50
N THR A 149 5.09 0.26 2.00
CA THR A 149 5.80 -0.16 0.78
C THR A 149 6.91 -1.15 1.14
N ASN A 150 7.06 -2.23 0.38
CA ASN A 150 8.11 -3.21 0.62
C ASN A 150 9.51 -2.57 0.53
N LYS A 151 10.44 -3.03 1.35
CA LYS A 151 11.84 -2.58 1.34
C LYS A 151 12.70 -3.37 0.38
N LYS A 152 12.26 -4.53 -0.08
CA LYS A 152 13.12 -5.44 -0.86
C LYS A 152 12.29 -6.26 -1.85
N ALA A 153 12.90 -6.65 -2.96
CA ALA A 153 12.26 -7.47 -3.99
C ALA A 153 13.28 -8.43 -4.61
N TYR A 154 12.80 -9.52 -5.20
CA TYR A 154 13.64 -10.40 -6.00
C TYR A 154 14.08 -9.71 -7.30
N PRO A 155 15.28 -10.00 -7.83
CA PRO A 155 15.72 -9.50 -9.13
C PRO A 155 14.71 -9.71 -10.25
N ILE A 156 14.09 -10.90 -10.30
CA ILE A 156 13.07 -11.29 -11.25
C ILE A 156 11.79 -11.64 -10.48
N HIS A 157 10.64 -11.36 -11.07
CA HIS A 157 9.35 -11.81 -10.58
C HIS A 157 9.39 -13.30 -10.29
N ASN A 158 9.20 -13.66 -9.02
CA ASN A 158 9.34 -15.02 -8.55
C ASN A 158 7.99 -15.71 -8.52
N VAL A 159 7.94 -16.91 -9.11
CA VAL A 159 6.77 -17.79 -9.13
C VAL A 159 7.11 -19.19 -8.59
N ASP A 160 8.34 -19.39 -8.11
CA ASP A 160 8.81 -20.68 -7.62
C ASP A 160 7.98 -21.14 -6.41
N GLY A 161 7.53 -22.40 -6.42
CA GLY A 161 6.67 -22.97 -5.38
C GLY A 161 5.17 -22.74 -5.59
N LEU A 162 4.77 -21.71 -6.36
CA LEU A 162 3.35 -21.43 -6.58
C LEU A 162 2.63 -22.56 -7.32
N ASN A 163 3.29 -23.22 -8.27
CA ASN A 163 2.74 -24.39 -8.97
C ASN A 163 2.49 -25.58 -8.04
N GLU A 164 3.16 -25.66 -6.89
CA GLU A 164 2.99 -26.72 -5.89
C GLU A 164 1.92 -26.29 -4.88
N ASP A 165 2.10 -25.13 -4.26
CA ASP A 165 1.23 -24.58 -3.21
C ASP A 165 -0.19 -24.25 -3.72
N TYR A 166 -0.30 -23.92 -5.00
CA TYR A 166 -1.56 -23.52 -5.64
C TYR A 166 -1.75 -24.21 -7.00
N THR A 167 -1.51 -25.52 -7.06
CA THR A 167 -1.62 -26.33 -8.30
C THR A 167 -2.88 -26.03 -9.12
N GLU A 168 -4.05 -25.92 -8.47
CA GLU A 168 -5.33 -25.64 -9.14
C GLU A 168 -5.44 -24.23 -9.73
N ILE A 169 -4.68 -23.27 -9.18
CA ILE A 169 -4.64 -21.91 -9.68
C ILE A 169 -3.71 -21.84 -10.89
N TRP A 170 -2.51 -22.42 -10.77
CA TRP A 170 -1.48 -22.31 -11.80
C TRP A 170 -1.66 -23.22 -13.00
N ASN A 171 -2.43 -24.29 -12.87
CA ASN A 171 -2.83 -25.05 -14.05
C ASN A 171 -3.78 -24.25 -14.99
N ASN A 172 -4.30 -23.09 -14.54
CA ASN A 172 -5.21 -22.20 -15.27
C ASN A 172 -6.45 -22.89 -15.86
N ASN A 173 -6.84 -24.05 -15.31
CA ASN A 173 -8.07 -24.70 -15.70
C ASN A 173 -9.25 -23.88 -15.19
N ALA A 174 -10.27 -23.68 -16.02
CA ALA A 174 -11.49 -23.00 -15.61
C ALA A 174 -12.15 -23.78 -14.47
N THR A 175 -12.01 -23.28 -13.23
CA THR A 175 -12.75 -23.82 -12.09
C THR A 175 -14.17 -23.29 -12.10
N THR A 176 -15.08 -24.05 -11.46
CA THR A 176 -16.38 -23.48 -11.07
C THR A 176 -16.12 -22.21 -10.27
N SER A 177 -16.77 -21.11 -10.65
CA SER A 177 -16.61 -19.84 -9.95
C SER A 177 -17.06 -19.97 -8.50
N SER A 178 -16.36 -19.31 -7.59
CA SER A 178 -16.71 -19.26 -6.18
C SER A 178 -18.15 -18.80 -6.00
N SER A 179 -18.93 -19.53 -5.20
CA SER A 179 -20.29 -19.13 -4.84
C SER A 179 -20.33 -17.92 -3.90
N ILE A 180 -19.20 -17.57 -3.27
CA ILE A 180 -19.09 -16.44 -2.35
C ILE A 180 -19.03 -15.12 -3.12
N ASN A 181 -18.21 -15.07 -4.18
CA ASN A 181 -17.92 -13.80 -4.86
C ASN A 181 -17.68 -13.90 -6.38
N GLY A 182 -17.88 -15.07 -6.99
CA GLY A 182 -17.71 -15.27 -8.42
C GLY A 182 -16.24 -15.38 -8.89
N ALA A 183 -15.27 -15.36 -7.99
CA ALA A 183 -13.87 -15.49 -8.35
C ALA A 183 -13.56 -16.87 -8.94
N ASN A 184 -12.62 -16.92 -9.89
CA ASN A 184 -12.11 -18.17 -10.46
C ASN A 184 -10.59 -18.08 -10.68
N THR A 185 -9.95 -19.21 -10.97
CA THR A 185 -8.50 -19.36 -11.13
C THR A 185 -7.94 -18.67 -12.37
N GLN A 186 -8.75 -18.31 -13.36
CA GLN A 186 -8.27 -17.69 -14.61
C GLN A 186 -7.83 -16.23 -14.46
N ARG A 187 -8.01 -15.63 -13.29
CA ARG A 187 -7.59 -14.24 -13.02
C ARG A 187 -6.06 -14.08 -12.88
N PHE A 188 -5.32 -15.16 -12.68
CA PHE A 188 -3.89 -15.12 -12.35
C PHE A 188 -2.96 -15.12 -13.56
N VAL A 189 -3.49 -15.36 -14.75
CA VAL A 189 -2.72 -15.33 -16.01
C VAL A 189 -3.54 -14.69 -17.12
N ASP A 190 -2.84 -14.22 -18.15
CA ASP A 190 -3.48 -13.69 -19.34
C ASP A 190 -4.14 -14.80 -20.16
N ASN A 191 -5.46 -14.71 -20.29
CA ASN A 191 -6.29 -15.64 -21.06
C ASN A 191 -6.75 -15.05 -22.40
N ASN A 192 -6.29 -13.84 -22.78
CA ASN A 192 -6.66 -13.21 -24.04
C ASN A 192 -6.11 -14.00 -25.23
N THR A 193 -6.94 -14.51 -26.13
CA THR A 193 -6.49 -15.33 -27.28
C THR A 193 -5.61 -14.58 -28.29
N ALA A 194 -5.61 -13.24 -28.27
CA ALA A 194 -4.83 -12.41 -29.18
C ALA A 194 -3.39 -12.13 -28.71
N THR A 195 -3.04 -12.44 -27.45
CA THR A 195 -1.68 -12.24 -26.93
C THR A 195 -0.83 -13.49 -27.15
N LEU A 196 0.42 -13.33 -27.58
CA LEU A 196 1.39 -14.42 -27.62
C LEU A 196 2.10 -14.53 -26.26
N ALA A 197 2.42 -13.40 -25.64
CA ALA A 197 3.12 -13.35 -24.36
C ALA A 197 2.11 -13.36 -23.21
N LYS A 198 1.68 -14.55 -22.78
CA LYS A 198 0.72 -14.69 -21.67
C LYS A 198 1.36 -14.26 -20.36
N ARG A 199 1.00 -13.08 -19.86
CA ARG A 199 1.52 -12.56 -18.60
C ARG A 199 1.00 -13.34 -17.41
N VAL A 200 1.84 -13.36 -16.38
CA VAL A 200 1.48 -13.84 -15.05
C VAL A 200 1.12 -12.64 -14.17
N TYR A 201 -0.03 -12.69 -13.51
CA TYR A 201 -0.60 -11.62 -12.69
C TYR A 201 -0.52 -11.90 -11.19
N TRP A 202 0.39 -12.77 -10.73
CA TRP A 202 0.69 -12.93 -9.31
C TRP A 202 2.07 -13.54 -9.10
N GLY A 203 2.65 -13.32 -7.93
CA GLY A 203 3.99 -13.80 -7.63
C GLY A 203 4.27 -13.81 -6.14
N ILE A 204 5.42 -14.35 -5.79
CA ILE A 204 5.97 -14.39 -4.43
C ILE A 204 7.00 -13.28 -4.30
N ASP A 205 6.82 -12.43 -3.30
CA ASP A 205 7.85 -11.49 -2.89
C ASP A 205 8.71 -12.08 -1.73
N PRO A 206 9.77 -11.38 -1.29
CA PRO A 206 10.66 -11.90 -0.25
C PRO A 206 10.06 -12.08 1.15
N ASN A 207 8.86 -11.57 1.42
CA ASN A 207 8.17 -11.67 2.72
C ASN A 207 6.75 -12.26 2.62
N TYR A 208 6.45 -12.95 1.50
CA TYR A 208 5.13 -13.44 1.08
C TYR A 208 4.34 -14.25 2.12
N ASN A 209 5.04 -15.07 2.91
CA ASN A 209 4.45 -15.97 3.90
C ASN A 209 5.13 -15.84 5.29
N ASP A 210 5.74 -14.70 5.57
CA ASP A 210 6.41 -14.46 6.85
C ASP A 210 5.40 -14.21 7.98
N ASN A 211 5.00 -15.29 8.64
CA ASN A 211 4.05 -15.25 9.75
C ASN A 211 4.54 -14.43 10.96
N SER A 212 5.83 -14.08 11.06
CA SER A 212 6.29 -13.17 12.11
C SER A 212 5.64 -11.79 11.99
N LEU A 213 5.28 -11.38 10.76
CA LEU A 213 4.61 -10.13 10.47
C LEU A 213 3.17 -10.08 10.99
N CYS A 214 2.52 -11.23 11.17
CA CYS A 214 1.18 -11.34 11.73
C CYS A 214 1.15 -11.27 13.28
N THR A 215 2.32 -11.25 13.93
CA THR A 215 2.40 -11.21 15.40
C THR A 215 1.90 -9.86 15.93
N LEU A 216 1.12 -9.90 17.02
CA LEU A 216 0.65 -8.70 17.72
C LEU A 216 1.73 -8.16 18.67
N GLY A 217 1.66 -6.86 18.99
CA GLY A 217 2.59 -6.20 19.90
C GLY A 217 3.95 -5.87 19.26
N GLU A 218 4.94 -5.62 20.11
CA GLU A 218 6.24 -5.05 19.73
C GLU A 218 7.06 -5.95 18.80
N ALA A 219 7.01 -7.27 19.04
CA ALA A 219 7.75 -8.24 18.22
C ALA A 219 7.31 -8.20 16.75
N GLY A 220 5.99 -8.22 16.50
CA GLY A 220 5.48 -8.11 15.14
C GLY A 220 5.66 -6.71 14.56
N LYS A 221 5.60 -5.65 15.39
CA LYS A 221 5.90 -4.28 14.94
C LYS A 221 7.33 -4.17 14.42
N THR A 222 8.29 -4.71 15.17
CA THR A 222 9.71 -4.77 14.78
C THR A 222 9.90 -5.58 13.50
N ALA A 223 9.24 -6.73 13.37
CA ALA A 223 9.29 -7.54 12.15
C ALA A 223 8.79 -6.77 10.93
N ARG A 224 7.64 -6.10 11.06
CA ARG A 224 7.05 -5.26 10.02
C ARG A 224 7.92 -4.06 9.65
N GLU A 225 8.46 -3.34 10.63
CA GLU A 225 9.37 -2.20 10.41
C GLU A 225 10.69 -2.61 9.74
N LYS A 226 11.12 -3.86 9.87
CA LYS A 226 12.27 -4.39 9.12
C LYS A 226 11.97 -4.56 7.64
N GLU A 227 10.73 -4.92 7.30
CA GLU A 227 10.33 -5.33 5.95
C GLU A 227 9.64 -4.21 5.14
N PHE A 228 8.99 -3.26 5.80
CA PHE A 228 8.22 -2.19 5.14
C PHE A 228 8.64 -0.78 5.55
N ASN A 229 8.40 0.18 4.66
CA ASN A 229 8.44 1.60 4.99
C ASN A 229 7.03 2.09 5.35
N TYR A 230 6.96 2.93 6.39
CA TYR A 230 5.72 3.51 6.87
C TYR A 230 5.78 5.04 6.81
N VAL A 231 4.67 5.64 6.41
CA VAL A 231 4.44 7.09 6.56
C VAL A 231 3.99 7.33 7.99
N THR A 232 4.81 8.03 8.78
CA THR A 232 4.54 8.26 10.21
C THR A 232 4.25 9.72 10.53
N ALA A 233 4.66 10.65 9.67
CA ALA A 233 4.44 12.08 9.86
C ALA A 233 3.49 12.68 8.82
N ASN A 234 2.70 13.65 9.26
CA ASN A 234 1.84 14.47 8.39
C ASN A 234 2.60 15.12 7.23
N THR A 235 3.87 15.49 7.45
CA THR A 235 4.77 16.12 6.47
C THR A 235 5.24 15.19 5.36
N ASP A 236 5.12 13.88 5.55
CA ASP A 236 5.53 12.88 4.55
C ASP A 236 4.43 12.63 3.51
N VAL A 237 3.20 13.06 3.77
CA VAL A 237 2.08 13.05 2.80
C VAL A 237 2.17 14.27 1.89
N LYS A 238 3.10 14.22 0.94
CA LYS A 238 3.52 15.40 0.16
C LYS A 238 3.42 15.27 -1.36
N ALA A 239 3.08 14.10 -1.90
CA ALA A 239 3.02 13.96 -3.36
C ALA A 239 1.84 14.74 -3.94
N GLU A 240 2.08 15.45 -5.04
CA GLU A 240 1.01 16.08 -5.81
C GLU A 240 0.09 15.01 -6.42
N PRO A 241 -1.22 15.28 -6.54
CA PRO A 241 -2.16 14.34 -7.16
C PRO A 241 -1.81 13.96 -8.60
N THR A 242 -1.12 14.83 -9.34
CA THR A 242 -0.67 14.58 -10.72
C THR A 242 0.60 13.74 -10.81
N THR A 243 1.31 13.54 -9.69
CA THR A 243 2.56 12.79 -9.65
C THR A 243 2.28 11.29 -9.64
N SER A 244 2.91 10.53 -10.53
CA SER A 244 2.91 9.07 -10.44
C SER A 244 3.87 8.63 -9.34
N LEU A 245 3.42 7.73 -8.47
CA LEU A 245 4.27 7.08 -7.47
C LEU A 245 4.60 5.66 -7.90
N TYR A 246 5.72 5.15 -7.40
CA TYR A 246 6.21 3.81 -7.69
C TYR A 246 6.59 3.11 -6.40
N CYS A 247 6.45 1.80 -6.37
CA CYS A 247 6.89 0.97 -5.26
C CYS A 247 7.38 -0.39 -5.76
N LEU A 248 8.20 -1.03 -4.94
CA LEU A 248 8.51 -2.46 -5.10
C LEU A 248 7.21 -3.27 -4.99
N GLU A 249 7.23 -4.47 -5.57
CA GLU A 249 6.13 -5.40 -5.38
C GLU A 249 5.96 -5.76 -3.89
N ASN A 250 4.72 -6.01 -3.50
CA ASN A 250 4.31 -6.44 -2.19
C ASN A 250 3.11 -7.38 -2.36
N THR A 251 3.38 -8.68 -2.25
CA THR A 251 2.40 -9.76 -2.43
C THR A 251 2.48 -10.70 -1.25
N PHE A 252 1.41 -11.46 -0.99
CA PHE A 252 1.35 -12.32 0.18
C PHE A 252 0.35 -13.47 -0.02
N ASN A 253 0.54 -14.54 0.75
CA ASN A 253 -0.50 -15.56 0.88
C ASN A 253 -1.70 -14.99 1.65
N LEU A 254 -2.81 -15.74 1.68
CA LEU A 254 -4.05 -15.26 2.27
C LEU A 254 -3.92 -14.96 3.78
N ASP A 255 -3.19 -15.79 4.52
CA ASP A 255 -2.93 -15.61 5.95
C ASP A 255 -2.15 -14.33 6.26
N ASN A 256 -1.33 -13.86 5.31
CA ASN A 256 -0.53 -12.64 5.42
C ASN A 256 -1.21 -11.43 4.75
N MET A 257 -2.48 -11.53 4.32
CA MET A 257 -3.27 -10.39 3.81
C MET A 257 -3.78 -9.48 4.94
N MET A 258 -2.83 -8.92 5.68
CA MET A 258 -3.02 -8.15 6.91
C MET A 258 -2.75 -6.65 6.70
N GLN A 259 -3.35 -5.78 7.52
CA GLN A 259 -3.25 -4.34 7.31
C GLN A 259 -1.82 -3.83 7.51
N GLY A 260 -1.09 -4.43 8.46
CA GLY A 260 0.27 -4.05 8.81
C GLY A 260 1.29 -4.21 7.67
N GLN A 261 1.00 -5.05 6.69
CA GLN A 261 1.90 -5.39 5.57
C GLN A 261 1.28 -5.21 4.19
N THR A 262 0.03 -4.73 4.09
CA THR A 262 -0.61 -4.44 2.80
C THR A 262 -0.28 -3.02 2.36
N THR A 263 0.37 -2.86 1.20
CA THR A 263 0.57 -1.54 0.59
C THR A 263 -0.74 -0.79 0.43
N ARG A 264 -0.74 0.44 0.95
CA ARG A 264 -1.92 1.30 1.02
C ARG A 264 -1.55 2.71 0.59
N VAL A 265 -2.56 3.55 0.41
CA VAL A 265 -2.41 4.97 0.15
C VAL A 265 -2.93 5.78 1.32
N ILE A 266 -2.28 6.90 1.58
CA ILE A 266 -2.76 7.94 2.49
C ILE A 266 -3.07 9.16 1.66
N PHE A 267 -4.31 9.62 1.70
CA PHE A 267 -4.73 10.91 1.15
C PHE A 267 -4.70 11.95 2.26
N LYS A 268 -4.09 13.10 1.99
CA LYS A 268 -4.26 14.32 2.77
C LYS A 268 -5.33 15.17 2.08
N ALA A 269 -6.30 15.59 2.86
CA ALA A 269 -7.42 16.38 2.40
C ALA A 269 -7.69 17.54 3.36
N THR A 270 -8.45 18.53 2.87
CA THR A 270 -9.10 19.53 3.71
C THR A 270 -10.57 19.13 3.84
N TYR A 271 -11.02 18.92 5.08
CA TYR A 271 -12.41 18.66 5.44
C TYR A 271 -13.02 19.94 6.00
N LYS A 272 -14.17 20.34 5.46
CA LYS A 272 -14.90 21.54 5.86
C LYS A 272 -16.31 21.14 6.33
N PRO A 273 -16.56 21.12 7.65
CA PRO A 273 -17.90 20.95 8.18
C PRO A 273 -18.82 22.09 7.75
N ALA A 274 -20.08 21.78 7.43
CA ALA A 274 -21.09 22.78 7.14
C ALA A 274 -21.49 23.61 8.38
N SER A 275 -21.25 23.07 9.58
CA SER A 275 -21.52 23.73 10.85
C SER A 275 -20.47 24.76 11.27
N LEU A 276 -19.29 24.79 10.63
CA LEU A 276 -18.26 25.79 10.93
C LEU A 276 -18.65 27.16 10.40
N HIS A 277 -18.37 28.20 11.18
CA HIS A 277 -18.59 29.57 10.73
C HIS A 277 -17.59 29.97 9.64
N GLU A 278 -17.93 31.02 8.89
CA GLU A 278 -17.03 31.57 7.88
C GLU A 278 -15.70 32.01 8.52
N GLY A 279 -14.58 31.60 7.92
CA GLY A 279 -13.23 31.85 8.43
C GLY A 279 -12.70 30.81 9.42
N GLU A 280 -13.58 30.03 10.07
CA GLU A 280 -13.15 28.91 10.90
C GLU A 280 -12.69 27.73 10.03
N LYS A 281 -11.60 27.08 10.44
CA LYS A 281 -11.03 25.93 9.74
C LYS A 281 -10.82 24.74 10.67
N THR A 282 -10.32 25.00 11.86
CA THR A 282 -10.10 23.98 12.88
C THR A 282 -11.43 23.55 13.50
N PHE A 283 -11.61 22.25 13.68
CA PHE A 283 -12.73 21.68 14.42
C PHE A 283 -12.29 20.45 15.22
N TYR A 284 -13.16 20.07 16.15
CA TYR A 284 -12.87 19.03 17.13
C TYR A 284 -13.95 17.95 17.13
N LYS A 285 -13.56 16.73 17.51
CA LYS A 285 -14.49 15.64 17.84
C LYS A 285 -14.11 15.02 19.17
N ILE A 286 -15.09 14.79 20.02
CA ILE A 286 -14.89 14.25 21.37
C ILE A 286 -15.22 12.75 21.38
N GLY A 287 -14.20 11.93 21.64
CA GLY A 287 -14.34 10.49 21.78
C GLY A 287 -14.96 9.82 20.55
N LYS A 288 -16.07 9.11 20.75
CA LYS A 288 -16.83 8.44 19.67
C LYS A 288 -18.04 9.24 19.18
N ASN A 289 -18.21 10.47 19.66
CA ASN A 289 -19.36 11.28 19.27
C ASN A 289 -19.27 11.67 17.78
N THR A 290 -20.42 11.78 17.15
CA THR A 290 -20.57 12.23 15.76
C THR A 290 -20.63 13.74 15.63
N ALA A 291 -20.90 14.48 16.70
CA ALA A 291 -20.92 15.93 16.69
C ALA A 291 -19.54 16.52 16.36
N ILE A 292 -19.57 17.75 15.86
CA ILE A 292 -18.42 18.56 15.51
C ILE A 292 -18.47 19.79 16.41
N TRP A 293 -17.38 20.03 17.13
CA TRP A 293 -17.26 21.17 18.03
C TRP A 293 -16.35 22.22 17.41
N ARG A 294 -16.74 23.49 17.57
CA ARG A 294 -15.82 24.62 17.47
C ARG A 294 -15.05 24.75 18.77
N GLU A 295 -14.02 25.59 18.77
CA GLU A 295 -13.19 25.79 19.96
C GLU A 295 -14.01 26.23 21.19
N ALA A 296 -14.92 27.19 21.02
CA ALA A 296 -15.78 27.68 22.09
C ALA A 296 -16.70 26.59 22.64
N ASP A 297 -17.32 25.80 21.76
CA ASP A 297 -18.23 24.72 22.15
C ASP A 297 -17.45 23.59 22.86
N LEU A 298 -16.22 23.29 22.42
CA LEU A 298 -15.35 22.32 23.08
C LEU A 298 -15.00 22.78 24.50
N LYS A 299 -14.63 24.06 24.68
CA LYS A 299 -14.36 24.61 26.02
C LYS A 299 -15.56 24.48 26.93
N GLN A 300 -16.76 24.81 26.43
CA GLN A 300 -18.00 24.68 27.18
C GLN A 300 -18.27 23.22 27.61
N GLU A 301 -18.07 22.27 26.70
CA GLU A 301 -18.24 20.84 27.00
C GLU A 301 -17.25 20.38 28.09
N ILE A 302 -15.99 20.82 28.01
CA ILE A 302 -14.97 20.51 29.03
C ILE A 302 -15.33 21.16 30.37
N GLU A 303 -15.77 22.41 30.39
CA GLU A 303 -16.21 23.11 31.60
C GLU A 303 -17.39 22.39 32.27
N ALA A 304 -18.35 21.90 31.49
CA ALA A 304 -19.47 21.11 31.96
C ALA A 304 -19.00 19.77 32.57
N ALA A 305 -18.06 19.07 31.90
CA ALA A 305 -17.47 17.85 32.43
C ALA A 305 -16.72 18.11 33.75
N VAL A 306 -15.95 19.19 33.85
CA VAL A 306 -15.27 19.60 35.10
C VAL A 306 -16.28 19.88 36.21
N ALA A 307 -17.33 20.65 35.92
CA ALA A 307 -18.38 20.96 36.90
C ALA A 307 -19.12 19.72 37.40
N SER A 308 -19.24 18.67 36.58
CA SER A 308 -19.85 17.39 36.98
C SER A 308 -18.96 16.53 37.89
N VAL A 309 -17.63 16.69 37.80
CA VAL A 309 -16.65 15.87 38.53
C VAL A 309 -16.11 16.58 39.77
N VAL A 310 -15.94 17.89 39.72
CA VAL A 310 -15.30 18.70 40.76
C VAL A 310 -16.35 19.56 41.47
N SER A 311 -16.66 19.20 42.70
CA SER A 311 -17.62 19.92 43.54
C SER A 311 -17.29 21.42 43.65
N GLY A 312 -18.24 22.27 43.27
CA GLY A 312 -18.10 23.72 43.35
C GLY A 312 -17.36 24.39 42.18
N ALA A 313 -17.01 23.64 41.12
CA ALA A 313 -16.32 24.16 39.95
C ALA A 313 -17.23 24.87 38.93
N ALA A 314 -18.55 24.70 39.01
CA ALA A 314 -19.51 25.36 38.13
C ALA A 314 -19.32 26.89 38.12
N GLY A 315 -19.10 27.47 36.93
CA GLY A 315 -18.84 28.91 36.75
C GLY A 315 -17.49 29.41 37.26
N LYS A 316 -16.58 28.52 37.69
CA LYS A 316 -15.24 28.85 38.23
C LYS A 316 -14.09 28.20 37.49
N THR A 317 -14.40 27.46 36.42
CA THR A 317 -13.43 26.74 35.59
C THR A 317 -12.89 27.64 34.50
N THR A 318 -11.59 27.54 34.22
CA THR A 318 -10.94 28.08 33.03
C THR A 318 -10.30 26.92 32.26
N VAL A 319 -10.60 26.83 30.96
CA VAL A 319 -10.05 25.81 30.07
C VAL A 319 -9.04 26.44 29.10
N THR A 320 -7.80 25.96 29.16
CA THR A 320 -6.70 26.36 28.27
C THR A 320 -6.37 25.18 27.34
N LEU A 321 -6.88 25.23 26.11
CA LEU A 321 -6.66 24.13 25.15
C LEU A 321 -5.21 24.03 24.68
N ASN A 322 -4.53 25.18 24.51
CA ASN A 322 -3.14 25.28 24.10
C ASN A 322 -2.19 25.43 25.31
N ALA A 323 -2.43 24.66 26.37
CA ALA A 323 -1.63 24.75 27.58
C ALA A 323 -0.19 24.29 27.32
N GLU A 324 0.77 24.92 28.00
CA GLU A 324 2.16 24.48 27.96
C GLU A 324 2.26 23.02 28.45
N GLY A 325 2.89 22.16 27.65
CA GLY A 325 3.00 20.73 27.93
C GLY A 325 1.81 19.88 27.50
N ASN A 326 0.67 20.47 27.12
CA ASN A 326 -0.44 19.73 26.49
C ASN A 326 -1.30 20.63 25.58
N ASP A 327 -0.91 20.72 24.31
CA ASP A 327 -1.60 21.50 23.29
C ASP A 327 -2.63 20.67 22.53
N ILE A 328 -3.89 20.77 22.94
CA ILE A 328 -5.04 20.12 22.31
C ILE A 328 -5.39 20.77 20.95
N THR A 329 -4.88 21.97 20.66
CA THR A 329 -5.16 22.68 19.40
C THR A 329 -4.32 22.18 18.22
N ALA A 330 -3.23 21.45 18.50
CA ALA A 330 -2.42 20.80 17.49
C ALA A 330 -3.18 19.65 16.79
N ALA A 331 -2.82 19.31 15.55
CA ALA A 331 -3.41 18.18 14.84
C ALA A 331 -3.17 16.85 15.58
N GLY A 332 -4.19 16.01 15.67
CA GLY A 332 -4.06 14.66 16.25
C GLY A 332 -5.13 14.32 17.28
N THR A 333 -4.82 13.35 18.13
CA THR A 333 -5.71 12.86 19.18
C THR A 333 -5.14 13.19 20.54
N HIS A 334 -5.91 13.91 21.35
CA HIS A 334 -5.48 14.46 22.63
C HIS A 334 -6.36 14.02 23.79
N TYR A 335 -5.89 14.32 25.00
CA TYR A 335 -6.59 14.03 26.24
C TYR A 335 -6.48 15.25 27.17
N ILE A 336 -7.42 15.40 28.08
CA ILE A 336 -7.34 16.46 29.09
C ILE A 336 -6.22 16.11 30.08
N GLU A 337 -5.35 17.09 30.33
CA GLU A 337 -4.32 17.04 31.37
C GLU A 337 -4.55 18.14 32.42
N ALA A 338 -3.87 18.04 33.57
CA ALA A 338 -3.96 19.05 34.62
C ALA A 338 -3.61 20.47 34.13
N ALA A 339 -2.70 20.58 33.17
CA ALA A 339 -2.31 21.86 32.58
C ALA A 339 -3.46 22.58 31.84
N ASN A 340 -4.48 21.84 31.37
CA ASN A 340 -5.58 22.43 30.62
C ASN A 340 -6.67 23.03 31.50
N ILE A 341 -6.72 22.71 32.79
CA ILE A 341 -7.85 23.04 33.67
C ILE A 341 -7.38 23.82 34.89
N SER A 342 -8.00 24.97 35.14
CA SER A 342 -7.88 25.69 36.40
C SER A 342 -9.25 25.93 37.01
N VAL A 343 -9.41 25.73 38.31
CA VAL A 343 -10.67 25.99 39.04
C VAL A 343 -10.40 26.93 40.20
N THR A 344 -11.09 28.06 40.22
CA THR A 344 -10.91 29.05 41.29
C THR A 344 -11.36 28.45 42.64
N GLY A 345 -10.41 28.32 43.58
CA GLY A 345 -10.67 27.80 44.92
C GLY A 345 -10.67 26.28 45.05
N ALA A 346 -10.19 25.54 44.04
CA ALA A 346 -10.01 24.09 44.12
C ALA A 346 -8.71 23.65 43.41
N THR A 347 -8.08 22.60 43.94
CA THR A 347 -6.92 21.96 43.30
C THR A 347 -7.40 20.78 42.47
N ILE A 348 -6.96 20.69 41.21
CA ILE A 348 -7.26 19.57 40.33
C ILE A 348 -6.31 18.41 40.61
N THR A 349 -6.84 17.25 40.99
CA THR A 349 -6.05 16.03 41.24
C THR A 349 -5.99 15.13 40.00
N PRO A 350 -5.02 14.18 39.93
CA PRO A 350 -4.98 13.17 38.86
C PRO A 350 -6.27 12.34 38.74
N GLU A 351 -6.94 12.06 39.87
CA GLU A 351 -8.23 11.36 39.89
C GLU A 351 -9.33 12.20 39.23
N ASN A 352 -9.34 13.52 39.45
CA ASN A 352 -10.26 14.41 38.75
C ASN A 352 -10.03 14.37 37.24
N ILE A 353 -8.77 14.43 36.78
CA ILE A 353 -8.45 14.36 35.35
C ILE A 353 -8.91 13.04 34.74
N THR A 354 -8.70 11.91 35.42
CA THR A 354 -9.18 10.60 34.97
C THR A 354 -10.70 10.57 34.85
N ALA A 355 -11.40 11.10 35.86
CA ALA A 355 -12.85 11.18 35.86
C ALA A 355 -13.40 12.14 34.79
N ILE A 356 -12.76 13.29 34.55
CA ILE A 356 -13.12 14.25 33.49
C ILE A 356 -12.95 13.60 32.11
N ASN A 357 -11.80 12.97 31.84
CA ASN A 357 -11.60 12.25 30.58
C ASN A 357 -12.66 11.15 30.39
N THR A 358 -12.99 10.40 31.45
CA THR A 358 -14.04 9.37 31.40
C THR A 358 -15.41 9.98 31.12
N GLN A 359 -15.74 11.11 31.73
CA GLN A 359 -16.99 11.84 31.53
C GLN A 359 -17.15 12.31 30.08
N LEU A 360 -16.04 12.75 29.46
CA LEU A 360 -15.96 13.09 28.04
C LEU A 360 -15.92 11.87 27.10
N GLY A 361 -15.97 10.65 27.65
CA GLY A 361 -15.92 9.39 26.88
C GLY A 361 -14.53 9.08 26.30
N LEU A 362 -13.47 9.66 26.84
CA LEU A 362 -12.09 9.49 26.40
C LEU A 362 -11.45 8.26 27.07
N ASN A 363 -10.59 7.57 26.33
CA ASN A 363 -9.87 6.39 26.78
C ASN A 363 -8.51 6.29 26.06
N ARG A 364 -7.41 6.37 26.84
CA ARG A 364 -6.03 6.33 26.32
C ARG A 364 -5.66 4.98 25.73
N ASP A 365 -6.00 3.89 26.41
CA ASP A 365 -5.68 2.53 25.97
C ASP A 365 -6.33 2.18 24.63
N LYS A 366 -7.54 2.69 24.41
CA LYS A 366 -8.31 2.50 23.17
C LYS A 366 -8.02 3.58 22.12
N LYS A 367 -7.12 4.53 22.39
CA LYS A 367 -6.81 5.68 21.52
C LYS A 367 -8.06 6.48 21.11
N VAL A 368 -9.02 6.60 22.04
CA VAL A 368 -10.25 7.39 21.88
C VAL A 368 -10.04 8.70 22.65
N GLY A 369 -9.81 9.81 21.94
CA GLY A 369 -9.49 11.11 22.54
C GLY A 369 -10.29 12.26 21.93
N ILE A 370 -9.86 13.48 22.19
CA ILE A 370 -10.30 14.67 21.47
C ILE A 370 -9.50 14.72 20.17
N SER A 371 -10.17 14.49 19.04
CA SER A 371 -9.56 14.59 17.71
C SER A 371 -9.60 16.04 17.24
N THR A 372 -8.44 16.61 16.95
CA THR A 372 -8.29 17.97 16.46
C THR A 372 -7.87 17.98 15.01
N TYR A 373 -8.74 18.51 14.15
CA TYR A 373 -8.51 18.68 12.72
C TYR A 373 -8.00 20.09 12.47
N ALA A 374 -6.73 20.34 12.83
CA ALA A 374 -6.11 21.65 12.66
C ALA A 374 -6.16 22.07 11.19
N ASP A 375 -6.62 23.29 10.91
CA ASP A 375 -6.87 23.81 9.56
C ASP A 375 -7.79 22.94 8.68
N GLY A 376 -8.59 22.08 9.32
CA GLY A 376 -9.44 21.10 8.63
C GLY A 376 -8.65 19.97 7.98
N GLU A 377 -7.35 19.80 8.27
CA GLU A 377 -6.55 18.73 7.71
C GLU A 377 -7.10 17.37 8.14
N SER A 378 -7.28 16.48 7.16
CA SER A 378 -7.88 15.16 7.36
C SER A 378 -7.20 14.11 6.49
N TYR A 379 -6.97 12.94 7.06
CA TYR A 379 -6.22 11.85 6.43
C TYR A 379 -7.11 10.64 6.17
N TYR A 380 -7.08 10.12 4.95
CA TYR A 380 -7.86 8.94 4.55
C TYR A 380 -6.93 7.83 4.08
N VAL A 381 -7.22 6.60 4.50
CA VAL A 381 -6.41 5.43 4.15
C VAL A 381 -7.21 4.49 3.26
N ALA A 382 -6.60 4.02 2.16
CA ALA A 382 -7.19 2.99 1.32
C ALA A 382 -6.14 1.95 0.92
N ARG A 383 -6.50 0.66 1.00
CA ARG A 383 -5.62 -0.45 0.57
C ARG A 383 -5.70 -0.61 -0.95
N ILE A 384 -4.57 -0.91 -1.59
CA ILE A 384 -4.54 -1.12 -3.04
C ILE A 384 -5.01 -2.54 -3.34
N LYS A 385 -6.12 -2.65 -4.08
CA LYS A 385 -6.63 -3.94 -4.57
C LYS A 385 -5.81 -4.35 -5.79
N HIS A 386 -5.36 -5.60 -5.83
CA HIS A 386 -4.77 -6.14 -7.04
C HIS A 386 -5.83 -6.68 -7.98
N PHE A 387 -6.53 -7.73 -7.57
CA PHE A 387 -7.78 -8.11 -8.20
C PHE A 387 -8.91 -7.23 -7.65
N GLY A 388 -9.48 -6.40 -8.51
CA GLY A 388 -10.60 -5.52 -8.14
C GLY A 388 -11.87 -6.30 -7.79
N ASP A 389 -12.94 -5.57 -7.42
CA ASP A 389 -14.21 -6.21 -7.02
C ASP A 389 -14.89 -6.96 -8.18
N ALA A 390 -14.51 -6.70 -9.43
CA ALA A 390 -14.97 -7.46 -10.59
C ALA A 390 -14.43 -8.91 -10.63
N LEU A 391 -13.27 -9.16 -10.02
CA LEU A 391 -12.60 -10.47 -10.04
C LEU A 391 -12.55 -11.13 -8.66
N THR A 392 -12.55 -10.34 -7.59
CA THR A 392 -12.53 -10.81 -6.19
C THR A 392 -13.41 -9.93 -5.32
N LYS A 393 -14.73 -9.96 -5.51
CA LYS A 393 -15.66 -9.13 -4.72
C LYS A 393 -15.53 -9.44 -3.22
N TRP A 394 -15.63 -8.40 -2.40
CA TRP A 394 -15.67 -8.51 -0.95
C TRP A 394 -16.41 -7.31 -0.35
N ASP A 395 -17.13 -7.54 0.73
CA ASP A 395 -17.70 -6.51 1.58
C ASP A 395 -17.35 -6.78 3.05
N SER A 396 -17.60 -5.80 3.92
CA SER A 396 -17.20 -5.85 5.33
C SER A 396 -17.87 -6.95 6.16
N SER A 397 -18.89 -7.64 5.63
CA SER A 397 -19.50 -8.79 6.30
C SER A 397 -18.77 -10.11 6.04
N MET A 398 -17.86 -10.14 5.07
CA MET A 398 -17.14 -11.34 4.66
C MET A 398 -15.81 -11.48 5.41
N SER A 399 -15.55 -12.69 5.93
CA SER A 399 -14.21 -13.09 6.38
C SER A 399 -13.47 -13.78 5.23
N TYR A 400 -12.16 -13.54 5.11
CA TYR A 400 -11.34 -14.21 4.10
C TYR A 400 -11.19 -15.71 4.39
N GLY A 401 -11.07 -16.08 5.67
CA GLY A 401 -10.77 -17.45 6.08
C GLY A 401 -9.54 -18.00 5.37
N THR A 402 -9.62 -19.25 4.92
CA THR A 402 -8.58 -19.95 4.16
C THR A 402 -8.93 -20.13 2.67
N ASP A 403 -9.94 -19.41 2.18
CA ASP A 403 -10.49 -19.59 0.83
C ASP A 403 -9.68 -18.82 -0.23
N ASN A 404 -8.61 -19.47 -0.70
CA ASN A 404 -7.75 -18.94 -1.76
C ASN A 404 -8.49 -18.71 -3.08
N LEU A 405 -9.47 -19.57 -3.42
CA LEU A 405 -10.23 -19.42 -4.66
C LEU A 405 -10.96 -18.08 -4.67
N SER A 406 -11.61 -17.73 -3.56
CA SER A 406 -12.37 -16.48 -3.41
C SER A 406 -11.49 -15.25 -3.22
N PHE A 407 -10.40 -15.33 -2.43
CA PHE A 407 -9.78 -14.13 -1.86
C PHE A 407 -8.29 -13.93 -2.16
N LEU A 408 -7.55 -14.95 -2.61
CA LEU A 408 -6.13 -14.79 -2.91
C LEU A 408 -5.92 -13.72 -3.98
N GLY A 409 -4.97 -12.82 -3.72
CA GLY A 409 -4.62 -11.71 -4.61
C GLY A 409 -5.61 -10.54 -4.60
N ARG A 410 -6.58 -10.49 -3.69
CA ARG A 410 -7.47 -9.32 -3.58
C ARG A 410 -6.68 -8.04 -3.35
N TYR A 411 -5.75 -8.04 -2.40
CA TYR A 411 -4.85 -6.91 -2.13
C TYR A 411 -3.42 -7.30 -2.48
N GLY A 412 -2.62 -6.30 -2.84
CA GLY A 412 -1.23 -6.47 -3.23
C GLY A 412 -0.83 -5.50 -4.34
N VAL A 413 0.47 -5.34 -4.53
CA VAL A 413 1.02 -4.61 -5.68
C VAL A 413 2.07 -5.49 -6.34
N LEU A 414 1.89 -5.77 -7.63
CA LEU A 414 2.79 -6.59 -8.43
C LEU A 414 3.55 -5.71 -9.39
N ARG A 415 4.83 -6.03 -9.61
CA ARG A 415 5.67 -5.27 -10.54
C ARG A 415 5.08 -5.22 -11.96
N ASN A 416 5.42 -4.17 -12.71
CA ASN A 416 4.92 -3.92 -14.07
C ASN A 416 3.38 -3.92 -14.21
N ASN A 417 2.68 -3.55 -13.14
CA ASN A 417 1.26 -3.20 -13.16
C ASN A 417 1.08 -1.70 -12.90
N TRP A 418 -0.01 -1.16 -13.46
CA TRP A 418 -0.43 0.21 -13.23
C TRP A 418 -1.76 0.20 -12.47
N TYR A 419 -1.71 0.65 -11.22
CA TYR A 419 -2.85 0.85 -10.35
C TYR A 419 -3.33 2.30 -10.45
N GLU A 420 -4.53 2.50 -10.97
CA GLU A 420 -5.17 3.82 -10.99
C GLU A 420 -6.27 3.89 -9.92
N LEU A 421 -6.17 4.87 -9.02
CA LEU A 421 -7.05 5.00 -7.87
C LEU A 421 -7.96 6.21 -8.04
N THR A 422 -9.28 6.00 -7.99
CA THR A 422 -10.26 7.09 -8.03
C THR A 422 -11.06 7.13 -6.74
N VAL A 423 -11.12 8.31 -6.11
CA VAL A 423 -12.00 8.53 -4.94
C VAL A 423 -13.37 8.99 -5.44
N ASN A 424 -14.36 8.10 -5.30
CA ASN A 424 -15.73 8.37 -5.77
C ASN A 424 -16.55 9.15 -4.74
N SER A 425 -16.40 8.82 -3.45
CA SER A 425 -17.17 9.43 -2.36
C SER A 425 -16.37 9.44 -1.07
N VAL A 426 -16.81 10.28 -0.13
CA VAL A 426 -16.30 10.35 1.24
C VAL A 426 -17.50 10.43 2.18
N SER A 427 -17.46 9.64 3.26
CA SER A 427 -18.59 9.49 4.19
C SER A 427 -18.49 10.36 5.44
N GLY A 428 -17.38 11.04 5.68
CA GLY A 428 -17.19 11.89 6.85
C GLY A 428 -15.73 12.32 7.02
N PRO A 429 -15.38 12.92 8.18
CA PRO A 429 -14.00 13.28 8.47
C PRO A 429 -13.14 12.01 8.56
N GLY A 430 -11.93 12.08 8.00
CA GLY A 430 -10.90 11.05 8.13
C GLY A 430 -10.22 11.09 9.50
N TYR A 431 -8.92 10.77 9.55
CA TYR A 431 -8.11 10.91 10.75
C TYR A 431 -7.60 12.35 10.91
N PRO A 432 -7.46 12.88 12.15
CA PRO A 432 -6.92 14.22 12.41
C PRO A 432 -5.41 14.34 12.14
N SER A 433 -4.72 13.20 12.05
CA SER A 433 -3.30 13.08 11.69
C SER A 433 -3.10 11.76 10.94
N VAL A 434 -1.92 11.56 10.36
CA VAL A 434 -1.53 10.27 9.78
C VAL A 434 -1.74 9.16 10.82
N PRO A 435 -2.61 8.17 10.55
CA PRO A 435 -2.92 7.13 11.52
C PRO A 435 -1.81 6.08 11.55
N GLU A 436 -1.46 5.64 12.76
CA GLU A 436 -0.61 4.47 12.94
C GLU A 436 -1.19 3.24 12.24
N VAL A 437 -0.31 2.46 11.61
CA VAL A 437 -0.70 1.23 10.93
C VAL A 437 -1.01 0.16 11.97
N LYS A 438 -2.22 -0.39 11.91
CA LYS A 438 -2.60 -1.54 12.74
C LYS A 438 -2.20 -2.83 12.01
N PRO A 439 -1.74 -3.87 12.75
CA PRO A 439 -1.48 -5.18 12.17
C PRO A 439 -2.70 -5.72 11.43
#